data_AF-A0AA39NZZ1-F1
#
_entry.id   AF-A0AA39NZZ1-F1
#
_cell.length_a   1.000
_cell.length_b   1.000
_cell.length_c   1.000
_cell.angle_alpha   90.00
_cell.angle_beta   90.00
_cell.angle_gamma   90.00
#
_symmetry.space_group_name_H-M   'P 1'
#
loop_
_entity.id
_entity.type
_entity.pdbx_description
1 polymer ?
#
loop_
_entity_poly.entity_id
_entity_poly.type
_entity_poly.pdbx_seq_one_letter_code
_entity_poly.pdbx_strand_id
1 'polypeptide(L)'
;IKNDSHLECEAVNYQWFPEHFFQHWSRYNIIPPIQNPTPVLAVIPQFYSYYVLEDSETKDGEYLSPLLLLEDCGVPVNVDKLDIDDQHKCASLCYDFSH
;
A
#
# COMPACT_ATOMS: atom_id res chain seq x y z
N ILE A 1 -18.94 1.18 -5.39
CA ILE A 1 -20.37 1.23 -5.01
C ILE A 1 -20.82 2.67 -5.16
N LYS A 2 -22.02 2.94 -5.70
CA LYS A 2 -22.49 4.32 -5.87
C LYS A 2 -22.61 5.01 -4.51
N ASN A 3 -22.02 6.20 -4.39
CA ASN A 3 -21.98 7.02 -3.16
C ASN A 3 -21.23 6.39 -1.97
N ASP A 4 -20.31 5.46 -2.22
CA ASP A 4 -19.45 4.89 -1.18
C ASP A 4 -18.18 5.73 -1.04
N SER A 5 -17.90 6.19 0.18
CA SER A 5 -16.74 7.02 0.53
C SER A 5 -15.44 6.23 0.69
N HIS A 6 -15.41 4.92 0.42
CA HIS A 6 -14.20 4.09 0.58
C HIS A 6 -12.94 4.68 -0.08
N LEU A 7 -13.00 5.14 -1.33
CA LEU A 7 -11.83 5.69 -2.03
C LEU A 7 -11.37 7.02 -1.44
N GLU A 8 -12.30 7.84 -0.95
CA GLU A 8 -11.97 9.09 -0.27
C GLU A 8 -11.27 8.80 1.06
N CYS A 9 -11.81 7.88 1.86
CA CYS A 9 -11.19 7.46 3.12
C CYS A 9 -9.82 6.83 2.88
N GLU A 10 -9.68 6.00 1.84
CA GLU A 10 -8.42 5.38 1.47
C GLU A 10 -7.38 6.42 1.01
N ALA A 11 -7.78 7.40 0.19
CA ALA A 11 -6.91 8.51 -0.22
C ALA A 11 -6.42 9.33 0.97
N VAL A 12 -7.28 9.58 1.96
CA VAL A 12 -6.90 10.27 3.21
C VAL A 12 -5.86 9.46 3.97
N ASN A 13 -6.00 8.13 4.04
CA ASN A 13 -4.99 7.28 4.67
C ASN A 13 -3.64 7.39 3.95
N TYR A 14 -3.62 7.31 2.62
CA TYR A 14 -2.39 7.47 1.84
C TYR A 14 -1.72 8.84 2.04
N GLN A 15 -2.50 9.90 2.14
CA GLN A 15 -1.97 11.24 2.42
C GLN A 15 -1.44 11.40 3.85
N TRP A 16 -1.97 10.62 4.79
CA TRP A 16 -1.59 10.68 6.20
C TRP A 16 -0.38 9.81 6.54
N PHE A 17 -0.13 8.74 5.78
CA PHE A 17 0.99 7.84 6.07
C PHE A 17 2.35 8.56 6.00
N PRO A 18 3.30 8.19 6.88
CA PRO A 18 4.65 8.73 6.82
C PRO A 18 5.34 8.48 5.48
N GLU A 19 6.11 9.45 4.98
CA GLU A 19 6.79 9.36 3.68
C GLU A 19 7.66 8.09 3.54
N HIS A 20 8.33 7.69 4.63
CA HIS A 20 9.23 6.54 4.62
C HIS A 20 8.51 5.20 4.42
N PHE A 21 7.18 5.13 4.53
CA PHE A 21 6.42 3.91 4.23
C PHE A 21 6.36 3.62 2.73
N PHE A 22 6.45 4.67 1.91
CA PHE A 22 6.46 4.57 0.46
C PHE A 22 7.87 4.27 -0.10
N GLN A 23 8.92 4.45 0.69
CA GLN A 23 10.27 4.46 0.15
C GLN A 23 10.83 3.04 -0.05
N HIS A 24 11.30 2.78 -1.28
CA HIS A 24 12.07 1.59 -1.61
C HIS A 24 13.54 1.81 -1.23
N TRP A 25 14.04 1.06 -0.26
CA TRP A 25 15.43 1.17 0.19
C TRP A 25 16.25 -0.01 -0.31
N SER A 26 17.44 0.24 -0.86
CA SER A 26 18.39 -0.84 -1.23
C SER A 26 19.15 -1.40 -0.01
N ARG A 27 18.54 -1.39 1.17
CA ARG A 27 19.13 -1.85 2.44
C ARG A 27 18.41 -3.09 2.95
N TYR A 28 18.89 -3.63 4.07
CA TYR A 28 18.28 -4.74 4.78
C TYR A 28 18.10 -4.39 6.26
N ASN A 29 17.10 -4.99 6.89
CA ASN A 29 16.89 -4.97 8.32
C ASN A 29 17.46 -6.24 8.97
N ILE A 30 18.00 -6.11 10.18
CA ILE A 30 18.34 -7.23 11.07
C ILE A 30 17.54 -6.98 12.35
N ILE A 31 16.47 -7.74 12.56
CA ILE A 31 15.52 -7.51 13.65
C ILE A 31 15.42 -8.78 14.48
N PRO A 32 15.95 -8.78 15.73
CA PRO A 32 15.80 -9.92 16.61
C PRO A 32 14.33 -10.30 16.78
N PRO A 33 13.96 -11.60 16.76
CA PRO A 33 14.83 -12.78 16.78
C PRO A 33 15.35 -13.24 15.40
N ILE A 34 14.96 -12.57 14.31
CA ILE A 34 15.39 -12.91 12.95
C ILE A 34 16.82 -12.42 12.73
N GLN A 35 17.75 -13.37 12.57
CA GLN A 35 19.17 -13.07 12.37
C GLN A 35 19.53 -12.87 10.88
N ASN A 36 18.67 -13.35 9.99
CA ASN A 36 18.87 -13.23 8.55
C ASN A 36 18.51 -11.80 8.09
N PRO A 37 19.35 -11.17 7.26
CA PRO A 37 19.03 -9.85 6.72
C PRO A 37 17.80 -9.94 5.81
N THR A 38 16.75 -9.19 6.14
CA THR A 38 15.56 -9.07 5.29
C THR A 38 15.60 -7.77 4.50
N PRO A 39 15.27 -7.77 3.20
CA PRO A 39 15.27 -6.55 2.40
C PRO A 39 14.28 -5.53 2.98
N VAL A 40 14.68 -4.26 3.01
CA VAL A 40 13.79 -3.16 3.39
C VAL A 40 12.99 -2.74 2.16
N LEU A 41 11.75 -3.17 2.10
CA LEU A 41 10.83 -2.81 1.02
C LEU A 41 9.84 -1.75 1.49
N ALA A 42 9.25 -1.04 0.54
CA ALA A 42 8.13 -0.16 0.83
C ALA A 42 6.98 -0.98 1.45
N VAL A 43 6.34 -0.40 2.46
CA VAL A 43 5.25 -1.06 3.21
C VAL A 43 3.93 -0.85 2.51
N ILE A 44 3.79 0.29 1.83
CA ILE A 44 2.61 0.68 1.06
C ILE A 44 3.03 1.10 -0.35
N PRO A 45 2.15 0.95 -1.37
CA PRO A 45 2.44 1.35 -2.75
C PRO A 45 2.65 2.86 -2.87
N GLN A 46 3.38 3.33 -3.89
CA GLN A 46 3.39 4.78 -4.20
C GLN A 46 1.96 5.30 -4.38
N PHE A 47 1.67 6.45 -3.77
CA PHE A 47 0.44 7.19 -3.98
C PHE A 47 0.70 8.39 -4.90
N TYR A 48 0.00 8.45 -6.03
CA TYR A 48 0.17 9.53 -7.00
C TYR A 48 -0.86 10.64 -6.81
N SER A 49 -2.14 10.28 -6.69
CA SER A 49 -3.24 11.25 -6.55
C SER A 49 -4.60 10.58 -6.39
N TYR A 50 -5.59 11.39 -6.00
CA TYR A 50 -7.01 11.05 -5.94
C TYR A 50 -7.78 12.06 -6.80
N TYR A 51 -8.56 11.56 -7.78
CA TYR A 51 -9.33 12.37 -8.72
C TYR A 51 -10.82 12.19 -8.51
N VAL A 52 -11.54 13.31 -8.43
CA VAL A 52 -12.99 13.37 -8.44
C VAL A 52 -13.40 14.20 -9.65
N LEU A 53 -14.33 13.69 -10.45
CA LEU A 53 -14.88 14.43 -11.57
C LEU A 53 -15.87 15.47 -11.05
N GLU A 54 -15.81 16.67 -11.61
CA GLU A 54 -16.82 17.68 -11.32
C GLU A 54 -18.13 17.34 -12.05
N ASP A 55 -19.27 17.69 -11.46
CA ASP A 55 -20.60 17.43 -12.03
C ASP A 55 -20.74 18.00 -13.46
N SER A 56 -20.00 19.07 -13.77
CA SER A 56 -19.94 19.73 -15.08
C SER A 56 -19.28 18.88 -16.18
N GLU A 57 -18.49 17.87 -15.81
CA GLU A 57 -17.71 17.03 -16.72
C GLU A 57 -18.44 15.72 -17.07
N THR A 58 -19.55 15.41 -16.40
CA THR A 58 -20.35 14.21 -16.66
C THR A 58 -21.44 14.48 -17.70
N LYS A 59 -21.51 13.63 -18.73
CA LYS A 59 -22.65 13.67 -19.66
C LYS A 59 -23.86 13.06 -18.96
N ASP A 60 -24.98 13.78 -18.96
CA ASP A 60 -26.28 13.32 -18.47
C ASP A 60 -26.38 12.98 -16.97
N GLY A 61 -25.50 13.52 -16.12
CA GLY A 61 -25.53 13.27 -14.66
C GLY A 61 -25.24 11.82 -14.29
N GLU A 62 -24.55 11.09 -15.19
CA GLU A 62 -24.09 9.74 -14.93
C GLU A 62 -23.04 9.75 -13.81
N TYR A 63 -23.25 8.89 -12.81
CA TYR A 63 -22.32 8.76 -11.71
C TYR A 63 -21.05 8.04 -12.17
N LEU A 64 -19.91 8.70 -12.02
CA LEU A 64 -18.59 8.12 -12.18
C LEU A 64 -17.91 8.03 -10.82
N SER A 65 -17.36 6.88 -10.49
CA SER A 65 -16.61 6.70 -9.25
C SER A 65 -15.31 7.52 -9.30
N PRO A 66 -14.87 8.06 -8.15
CA PRO A 66 -13.54 8.67 -8.03
C PRO A 66 -12.44 7.71 -8.48
N LEU A 67 -11.30 8.26 -8.88
CA LEU A 67 -10.12 7.51 -9.30
C LEU A 67 -9.03 7.64 -8.24
N LEU A 68 -8.48 6.50 -7.80
CA LEU A 68 -7.33 6.45 -6.91
C LEU A 68 -6.12 5.92 -7.70
N LEU A 69 -5.07 6.74 -7.83
CA LEU A 69 -3.86 6.36 -8.55
C LEU A 69 -2.79 5.86 -7.58
N LEU A 70 -2.51 4.56 -7.68
CA LEU A 70 -1.49 3.85 -6.92
C LEU A 70 -0.51 3.15 -7.85
N GLU A 71 0.68 2.85 -7.33
CA GLU A 71 1.64 1.95 -7.96
C GLU A 71 1.04 0.54 -8.15
N ASP A 72 1.39 -0.09 -9.27
CA ASP A 72 1.08 -1.51 -9.50
C ASP A 72 2.02 -2.37 -8.65
N CYS A 73 1.55 -2.76 -7.46
CA CYS A 73 2.31 -3.50 -6.45
C CYS A 73 2.24 -5.04 -6.61
N GLY A 74 1.72 -5.54 -7.74
CA GLY A 74 1.74 -6.97 -8.08
C GLY A 74 0.57 -7.79 -7.49
N VAL A 75 0.80 -9.10 -7.30
CA VAL A 75 -0.25 -10.06 -6.96
C VAL A 75 -0.31 -10.28 -5.45
N PRO A 76 -1.51 -10.34 -4.84
CA PRO A 76 -1.67 -10.66 -3.43
C PRO A 76 -0.94 -11.94 -3.02
N VAL A 77 -0.34 -11.91 -1.83
CA VAL A 77 0.42 -13.04 -1.29
C VAL A 77 -0.46 -14.28 -1.15
N ASN A 78 0.03 -15.43 -1.63
CA ASN A 78 -0.61 -16.71 -1.40
C ASN A 78 0.12 -17.44 -0.27
N VAL A 79 -0.52 -17.51 0.89
CA VAL A 79 0.05 -18.06 2.12
C VAL A 79 0.49 -19.52 1.96
N ASP A 80 -0.22 -20.31 1.16
CA ASP A 80 0.10 -21.72 0.93
C ASP A 80 1.34 -21.94 0.03
N LYS A 81 1.83 -20.86 -0.60
CA LYS A 81 2.97 -20.89 -1.53
C LYS A 81 4.18 -20.10 -1.02
N LEU A 82 4.17 -19.65 0.23
CA LEU A 82 5.28 -18.90 0.80
C LEU A 82 6.47 -19.80 1.08
N ASP A 83 7.63 -19.43 0.54
CA ASP A 83 8.90 -20.02 0.94
C ASP A 83 9.39 -19.44 2.29
N ILE A 84 10.51 -19.96 2.77
CA ILE A 84 11.07 -19.54 4.07
C ILE A 84 11.55 -18.07 4.05
N ASP A 85 12.00 -17.57 2.91
CA ASP A 85 12.48 -16.20 2.78
C ASP A 85 11.31 -15.22 2.77
N ASP A 86 10.21 -15.56 2.11
CA ASP A 86 8.99 -14.77 2.12
C ASP A 86 8.36 -14.74 3.52
N GLN A 87 8.37 -15.86 4.23
CA GLN A 87 7.94 -15.90 5.63
C GLN A 87 8.79 -14.98 6.52
N HIS A 88 10.12 -14.99 6.38
CA HIS A 88 11.00 -14.10 7.14
C HIS A 88 10.80 -12.63 6.79
N LYS A 89 10.60 -12.28 5.51
CA LYS A 89 10.26 -10.91 5.09
C LYS A 89 8.97 -10.44 5.75
N CYS A 90 7.90 -11.24 5.67
CA CYS A 90 6.63 -10.89 6.32
C CYS A 90 6.76 -10.78 7.85
N ALA A 91 7.48 -11.70 8.48
CA ALA A 91 7.71 -11.66 9.92
C ALA A 91 8.52 -10.43 10.36
N SER A 92 9.51 -9.99 9.56
CA SER A 92 10.29 -8.79 9.88
C SER A 92 9.42 -7.54 9.97
N LEU A 93 8.39 -7.41 9.12
CA LEU A 93 7.43 -6.30 9.20
C LEU A 93 6.67 -6.31 10.54
N CYS A 94 6.20 -7.47 10.98
CA CYS A 94 5.51 -7.60 12.26
C CYS A 94 6.42 -7.21 13.43
N TYR A 95 7.68 -7.63 13.42
CA TYR A 95 8.63 -7.28 14.47
C TYR A 95 8.97 -5.79 14.46
N ASP A 96 9.18 -5.20 13.29
CA ASP A 96 9.42 -3.75 13.13
C ASP A 96 8.28 -2.90 13.69
N PHE A 97 7.03 -3.26 13.42
CA PHE A 97 5.84 -2.50 13.87
C PHE A 97 5.36 -2.85 15.28
N SER A 98 5.95 -3.84 15.94
CA SER A 98 5.56 -4.29 17.29
C SER A 98 6.39 -3.68 18.44
N HIS A 99 7.35 -2.81 18.11
CA HIS A 99 8.15 -2.05 19.07
C HIS A 99 7.60 -0.62 19.24
#